data_AF-A0A260W900-F1
#
_entry.id   AF-A0A260W900-F1
#
_cell.length_a   1.000
_cell.length_b   1.000
_cell.length_c   1.000
_cell.angle_alpha   90.00
_cell.angle_beta   90.00
_cell.angle_gamma   90.00
#
_symmetry.space_group_name_H-M   'P 1'
#
loop_
_entity.id
_entity.type
_entity.pdbx_description
1 polymer ?
#
loop_
_entity_poly.entity_id
_entity_poly.type
_entity_poly.pdbx_seq_one_letter_code
_entity_poly.pdbx_strand_id
1 'polypeptide(L)'
;MSRGALVLGAVIREADLEPVVFISAAGHRYALLVPPPADEQNIEPKSAVSSVDVVRPVSGVERRVVRPLRRLVGLDADQRESSVSILHGDEAESPGLNSTETGQLRSIRRFGAAGAILMAVGALGAGAQPVLQNPVVGVRILSLPSRMATTALTVTMTGTVMVVLAWLLLGRFAVGRLRGGTAPRRLTRSQLDRTLLLWILPLCVAPPMFSRDVYSYLAQSEITARGLDPYEIGPAGALGVDNVLTRTVPNIWRETPAPYGPLFLWMGRGITWLTGENIVAGIFLHRLLAIAGVALIVWALPRLAKRCGVAAVSALWLGAANPLLLFHLVAGIHNEALMIGLMLAGTELALRAIESADPLKKTSLLLLLSGAALIALSSTVKIPSLIALGFVGMALARRWGGSFRAVAAAAALLGAVSIVIIVGVSAVSGLGFGWVHTLGTAGVVRSWMSIPTILGLGTGFVGVLLGLGDHTTAVLSLTRPIAALVAGFIALRMLVAVLKGRLHPVGALGVSLGALVLLFPVVQPWYLLWAVTPLAAWATTRAFRGPAIVFSSIVSVILMPNGSEYLPFQIVQAALMTILTIGILFLLTRSRLPWRGETGPPEPGRPVGEYAGSS
;
A
#
# COMPACT_ATOMS: atom_id res chain seq x y z
N MET A 1 50.89 -22.13 2.20
CA MET A 1 50.60 -23.56 2.45
C MET A 1 49.24 -23.61 3.15
N SER A 2 48.13 -24.03 2.52
CA SER A 2 47.72 -25.44 2.20
C SER A 2 47.54 -26.28 3.47
N ARG A 3 46.45 -27.01 3.77
CA ARG A 3 45.13 -27.41 3.17
C ARG A 3 44.20 -27.69 4.38
N GLY A 4 42.91 -28.08 4.33
CA GLY A 4 41.92 -28.44 3.30
C GLY A 4 40.51 -28.38 3.97
N ALA A 5 39.36 -28.36 3.31
CA ALA A 5 38.81 -29.17 2.20
C ALA A 5 38.00 -30.41 2.66
N LEU A 6 36.66 -30.30 2.53
CA LEU A 6 35.65 -31.35 2.29
C LEU A 6 35.41 -32.49 3.31
N VAL A 7 34.14 -32.83 3.51
CA VAL A 7 33.54 -34.07 2.97
C VAL A 7 32.01 -33.91 2.84
N LEU A 8 31.46 -34.51 1.77
CA LEU A 8 30.04 -34.55 1.41
C LEU A 8 29.43 -35.87 1.92
N GLY A 9 28.14 -35.89 2.27
CA GLY A 9 27.45 -37.12 2.69
C GLY A 9 26.05 -37.22 2.09
N ALA A 10 25.91 -37.96 0.99
CA ALA A 10 24.63 -38.34 0.40
C ALA A 10 24.35 -39.82 0.65
N VAL A 11 23.09 -40.18 0.87
CA VAL A 11 22.63 -41.58 0.85
C VAL A 11 21.36 -41.65 0.00
N ILE A 12 21.38 -42.55 -0.98
CA ILE A 12 20.27 -42.86 -1.90
C ILE A 12 19.82 -44.30 -1.65
N ARG A 13 18.51 -44.51 -1.61
CA ARG A 13 17.75 -45.69 -2.08
C ARG A 13 16.38 -45.12 -2.53
N GLU A 14 15.94 -45.22 -3.78
CA GLU A 14 15.53 -46.42 -4.53
C GLU A 14 14.60 -47.35 -3.74
N ALA A 15 13.49 -47.84 -4.27
CA ALA A 15 12.65 -47.43 -5.40
C ALA A 15 11.30 -48.14 -5.19
N ASP A 16 10.20 -47.65 -5.78
CA ASP A 16 9.12 -48.52 -6.24
C ASP A 16 8.22 -47.77 -7.23
N LEU A 17 8.13 -48.33 -8.43
CA LEU A 17 7.20 -47.98 -9.50
C LEU A 17 6.29 -49.18 -9.69
N GLU A 18 4.99 -48.98 -9.85
CA GLU A 18 4.12 -49.82 -10.70
C GLU A 18 2.88 -48.99 -11.09
N PRO A 19 2.29 -49.18 -12.29
CA PRO A 19 1.21 -48.35 -12.81
C PRO A 19 -0.18 -49.02 -12.64
N VAL A 20 -1.26 -48.22 -12.66
CA VAL A 20 -2.63 -48.77 -12.81
C VAL A 20 -3.39 -48.01 -13.90
N VAL A 21 -4.04 -48.80 -14.76
CA VAL A 21 -4.73 -48.41 -15.99
C VAL A 21 -6.22 -48.09 -15.75
N PHE A 22 -6.78 -47.27 -16.63
CA PHE A 22 -8.21 -46.94 -16.82
C PHE A 22 -9.24 -47.98 -16.34
N ILE A 23 -10.29 -47.51 -15.64
CA ILE A 23 -11.67 -48.01 -15.82
C ILE A 23 -12.64 -46.82 -15.90
N SER A 24 -13.44 -46.80 -16.96
CA SER A 24 -14.67 -46.00 -17.08
C SER A 24 -15.84 -46.82 -16.54
N ALA A 25 -16.69 -46.23 -15.69
CA ALA A 25 -17.96 -46.83 -15.28
C ALA A 25 -19.03 -45.76 -15.03
N ALA A 26 -20.22 -45.96 -15.60
CA ALA A 26 -21.38 -45.07 -15.47
C ALA A 26 -22.60 -45.82 -14.90
N GLY A 27 -23.56 -45.08 -14.36
CA GLY A 27 -24.87 -45.56 -13.87
C GLY A 27 -25.25 -44.89 -12.54
N HIS A 28 -26.52 -44.61 -12.18
CA HIS A 28 -27.87 -44.86 -12.73
C HIS A 28 -28.87 -43.87 -12.03
N ARG A 29 -30.13 -43.59 -12.42
CA ARG A 29 -31.05 -44.01 -13.52
C ARG A 29 -32.14 -42.92 -13.76
N TYR A 30 -33.26 -43.29 -14.42
CA TYR A 30 -34.52 -42.58 -14.77
C TYR A 30 -34.54 -42.06 -16.22
N ALA A 31 -34.87 -42.85 -17.27
CA ALA A 31 -36.15 -43.53 -17.62
C ALA A 31 -37.25 -42.52 -18.02
N LEU A 32 -37.93 -42.58 -19.19
CA LEU A 32 -38.65 -43.70 -19.84
C LEU A 32 -38.88 -43.50 -21.38
N LEU A 33 -38.98 -44.62 -22.14
CA LEU A 33 -39.84 -44.92 -23.34
C LEU A 33 -39.82 -44.01 -24.61
N VAL A 34 -40.03 -44.44 -25.87
CA VAL A 34 -39.77 -45.63 -26.74
C VAL A 34 -40.45 -45.37 -28.13
N PRO A 35 -39.86 -45.77 -29.30
CA PRO A 35 -40.34 -45.48 -30.68
C PRO A 35 -41.02 -46.68 -31.40
N PRO A 36 -41.75 -46.52 -32.55
CA PRO A 36 -41.17 -46.62 -33.93
C PRO A 36 -41.98 -45.79 -35.01
N PRO A 37 -41.94 -45.99 -36.37
CA PRO A 37 -41.01 -46.72 -37.26
C PRO A 37 -40.43 -45.88 -38.46
N ALA A 38 -39.80 -46.56 -39.42
CA ALA A 38 -38.93 -46.06 -40.50
C ALA A 38 -39.61 -45.74 -41.86
N ASP A 39 -38.84 -45.17 -42.80
CA ASP A 39 -38.71 -45.75 -44.16
C ASP A 39 -37.43 -45.30 -44.91
N GLU A 40 -37.01 -46.14 -45.86
CA GLU A 40 -35.75 -46.16 -46.62
C GLU A 40 -35.54 -45.04 -47.68
N GLN A 41 -34.28 -44.61 -47.94
CA GLN A 41 -33.52 -45.01 -49.16
C GLN A 41 -32.16 -44.29 -49.34
N ASN A 42 -31.21 -45.01 -49.97
CA ASN A 42 -29.84 -44.59 -50.30
C ASN A 42 -29.76 -43.52 -51.40
N ILE A 43 -28.97 -42.44 -51.19
CA ILE A 43 -28.14 -41.80 -52.25
C ILE A 43 -26.85 -41.23 -51.61
N GLU A 44 -25.67 -41.67 -52.10
CA GLU A 44 -24.35 -41.11 -51.71
C GLU A 44 -23.95 -39.85 -52.52
N PRO A 45 -23.00 -39.02 -52.04
CA PRO A 45 -23.07 -37.57 -52.22
C PRO A 45 -22.33 -37.00 -53.44
N LYS A 46 -22.83 -35.87 -53.95
CA LYS A 46 -22.08 -34.98 -54.84
C LYS A 46 -21.59 -33.72 -54.13
N SER A 47 -20.26 -33.53 -54.18
CA SER A 47 -19.53 -32.26 -54.12
C SER A 47 -19.92 -31.24 -53.04
N ALA A 48 -19.10 -31.16 -51.99
CA ALA A 48 -19.08 -30.02 -51.08
C ALA A 48 -18.62 -28.73 -51.79
N VAL A 49 -19.34 -27.63 -51.56
CA VAL A 49 -18.83 -26.27 -51.76
C VAL A 49 -18.78 -25.61 -50.38
N SER A 50 -17.62 -25.65 -49.74
CA SER A 50 -17.38 -24.86 -48.54
C SER A 50 -17.21 -23.39 -48.92
N SER A 51 -17.89 -22.51 -48.18
CA SER A 51 -17.62 -21.08 -48.23
C SER A 51 -16.19 -20.82 -47.77
N VAL A 52 -15.31 -20.47 -48.70
CA VAL A 52 -13.91 -20.13 -48.41
C VAL A 52 -13.88 -18.86 -47.57
N ASP A 53 -13.52 -19.01 -46.29
CA ASP A 53 -13.04 -17.90 -45.47
C ASP A 53 -11.85 -17.26 -46.21
N VAL A 54 -12.01 -16.00 -46.61
CA VAL A 54 -10.93 -15.23 -47.24
C VAL A 54 -9.92 -14.84 -46.15
N VAL A 55 -9.08 -15.81 -45.80
CA VAL A 55 -7.90 -15.61 -44.94
C VAL A 55 -6.93 -14.69 -45.68
N ARG A 56 -7.06 -13.38 -45.44
CA ARG A 56 -6.09 -12.39 -45.93
C ARG A 56 -4.69 -12.84 -45.50
N PRO A 57 -3.68 -12.80 -46.39
CA PRO A 57 -2.33 -13.23 -46.06
C PRO A 57 -1.68 -12.29 -45.03
N VAL A 58 -1.83 -12.65 -43.75
CA VAL A 58 -1.16 -12.04 -42.60
C VAL A 58 0.34 -12.02 -42.86
N SER A 59 0.89 -10.81 -42.99
CA SER A 59 2.25 -10.55 -43.46
C SER A 59 3.32 -11.18 -42.57
N GLY A 60 4.53 -11.39 -43.11
CA GLY A 60 5.66 -11.95 -42.34
C GLY A 60 6.01 -11.11 -41.10
N VAL A 61 5.86 -9.79 -41.18
CA VAL A 61 6.05 -8.84 -40.07
C VAL A 61 5.00 -9.05 -38.97
N GLU A 62 3.75 -9.29 -39.37
CA GLU A 62 2.64 -9.46 -38.42
C GLU A 62 2.78 -10.76 -37.60
N ARG A 63 3.29 -11.84 -38.21
CA ARG A 63 3.61 -13.08 -37.47
C ARG A 63 4.86 -12.97 -36.60
N ARG A 64 5.94 -12.35 -37.09
CA ARG A 64 7.25 -12.32 -36.39
C ARG A 64 7.39 -11.22 -35.34
N VAL A 65 6.70 -10.08 -35.49
CA VAL A 65 6.86 -8.91 -34.61
C VAL A 65 5.55 -8.57 -33.89
N VAL A 66 4.44 -8.44 -34.64
CA VAL A 66 3.17 -7.95 -34.05
C VAL A 66 2.57 -8.98 -33.09
N ARG A 67 2.52 -10.27 -33.45
CA ARG A 67 1.93 -11.31 -32.59
C ARG A 67 2.72 -11.52 -31.27
N PRO A 68 4.06 -11.63 -31.26
CA PRO A 68 4.82 -11.67 -29.99
C PRO A 68 4.66 -10.40 -29.15
N LEU A 69 4.65 -9.21 -29.76
CA LEU A 69 4.43 -7.95 -29.04
C LEU A 69 3.02 -7.88 -28.42
N ARG A 70 1.98 -8.30 -29.16
CA ARG A 70 0.61 -8.42 -28.65
C ARG A 70 0.51 -9.43 -27.50
N ARG A 71 1.18 -10.58 -27.58
CA ARG A 71 1.27 -11.55 -26.48
C ARG A 71 1.97 -10.96 -25.26
N LEU A 72 3.08 -10.27 -25.48
CA LEU A 72 3.89 -9.61 -24.44
C LEU A 72 3.09 -8.52 -23.73
N VAL A 73 2.31 -7.71 -24.45
CA VAL A 73 1.41 -6.66 -23.91
C VAL A 73 0.08 -7.25 -23.38
N GLY A 74 -0.28 -8.47 -23.76
CA GLY A 74 -1.49 -9.18 -23.35
C GLY A 74 -2.75 -8.81 -24.14
N LEU A 75 -2.60 -8.39 -25.40
CA LEU A 75 -3.70 -8.08 -26.31
C LEU A 75 -4.30 -9.31 -27.01
N ASP A 76 -3.65 -10.47 -26.92
CA ASP A 76 -4.12 -11.75 -27.47
C ASP A 76 -5.33 -12.28 -26.69
N ALA A 77 -6.28 -12.92 -27.37
CA ALA A 77 -7.51 -13.43 -26.76
C ALA A 77 -7.30 -14.66 -25.86
N ASP A 78 -6.36 -15.54 -26.22
CA ASP A 78 -6.21 -16.89 -25.64
C ASP A 78 -5.78 -16.92 -24.17
N GLN A 79 -5.27 -15.80 -23.62
CA GLN A 79 -5.06 -15.68 -22.17
C GLN A 79 -6.42 -15.52 -21.47
N ARG A 80 -6.93 -16.55 -20.81
CA ARG A 80 -8.18 -16.43 -20.04
C ARG A 80 -8.00 -15.63 -18.74
N GLU A 81 -6.85 -15.77 -18.09
CA GLU A 81 -6.54 -15.08 -16.84
C GLU A 81 -5.21 -14.31 -16.90
N SER A 82 -5.06 -13.31 -16.02
CA SER A 82 -3.78 -12.64 -15.77
C SER A 82 -2.93 -13.49 -14.84
N SER A 83 -1.62 -13.64 -15.08
CA SER A 83 -0.72 -14.37 -14.15
C SER A 83 -0.69 -13.79 -12.73
N VAL A 84 -1.14 -12.55 -12.57
CA VAL A 84 -1.29 -11.85 -11.30
C VAL A 84 -2.48 -12.38 -10.47
N SER A 85 -3.45 -13.09 -11.08
CA SER A 85 -4.64 -13.64 -10.38
C SER A 85 -4.27 -14.56 -9.20
N ILE A 86 -3.10 -15.19 -9.23
CA ILE A 86 -2.52 -16.00 -8.14
C ILE A 86 -2.34 -15.25 -6.81
N LEU A 87 -2.36 -13.91 -6.82
CA LEU A 87 -2.34 -13.08 -5.62
C LEU A 87 -3.71 -12.95 -4.94
N HIS A 88 -4.78 -13.37 -5.61
CA HIS A 88 -6.17 -13.18 -5.24
C HIS A 88 -6.93 -14.51 -5.12
N GLY A 89 -8.11 -14.44 -4.49
CA GLY A 89 -9.02 -15.52 -4.16
C GLY A 89 -10.07 -15.00 -3.18
N ASP A 90 -11.31 -15.44 -3.31
CA ASP A 90 -12.42 -14.90 -2.52
C ASP A 90 -12.28 -15.14 -1.01
N GLU A 91 -12.67 -14.15 -0.23
CA GLU A 91 -12.61 -14.17 1.23
C GLU A 91 -13.97 -13.73 1.80
N ALA A 92 -14.95 -14.64 1.73
CA ALA A 92 -16.29 -14.44 2.29
C ALA A 92 -16.24 -14.02 3.77
N GLU A 93 -17.15 -13.14 4.19
CA GLU A 93 -17.26 -12.68 5.59
C GLU A 93 -17.58 -13.84 6.54
N SER A 94 -17.02 -13.80 7.75
CA SER A 94 -17.17 -14.86 8.76
C SER A 94 -18.08 -14.43 9.92
N PRO A 95 -18.69 -15.38 10.66
CA PRO A 95 -19.37 -15.08 11.92
C PRO A 95 -18.50 -14.29 12.92
N GLY A 96 -19.13 -13.53 13.81
CA GLY A 96 -18.43 -12.74 14.83
C GLY A 96 -17.69 -13.60 15.86
N LEU A 97 -16.68 -13.02 16.52
CA LEU A 97 -15.91 -13.66 17.60
C LEU A 97 -16.79 -14.16 18.75
N ASN A 98 -16.39 -15.28 19.37
CA ASN A 98 -16.99 -15.76 20.61
C ASN A 98 -16.53 -14.93 21.83
N SER A 99 -17.01 -15.29 23.03
CA SER A 99 -16.69 -14.61 24.29
C SER A 99 -15.19 -14.63 24.64
N THR A 100 -14.54 -15.80 24.49
CA THR A 100 -13.10 -16.01 24.76
C THR A 100 -12.22 -15.22 23.78
N GLU A 101 -12.50 -15.32 22.48
CA GLU A 101 -11.84 -14.59 21.39
C GLU A 101 -12.03 -13.07 21.57
N THR A 102 -13.21 -12.63 22.01
CA THR A 102 -13.48 -11.22 22.37
C THR A 102 -12.69 -10.78 23.63
N GLY A 103 -12.46 -11.69 24.57
CA GLY A 103 -11.53 -11.49 25.69
C GLY A 103 -10.09 -11.26 25.21
N GLN A 104 -9.57 -12.17 24.38
CA GLN A 104 -8.23 -12.07 23.78
C GLN A 104 -8.07 -10.79 22.94
N LEU A 105 -9.08 -10.42 22.15
CA LEU A 105 -9.09 -9.17 21.38
C LEU A 105 -9.00 -7.93 22.29
N ARG A 106 -9.71 -7.91 23.44
CA ARG A 106 -9.60 -6.81 24.42
C ARG A 106 -8.19 -6.70 24.99
N SER A 107 -7.53 -7.83 25.27
CA SER A 107 -6.12 -7.85 25.68
C SER A 107 -5.19 -7.31 24.60
N ILE A 108 -5.34 -7.75 23.34
CA ILE A 108 -4.53 -7.26 22.20
C ILE A 108 -4.71 -5.75 21.99
N ARG A 109 -5.96 -5.28 22.02
CA ARG A 109 -6.28 -3.85 21.91
C ARG A 109 -5.57 -3.05 23.00
N ARG A 110 -5.63 -3.48 24.27
CA ARG A 110 -4.97 -2.82 25.40
C ARG A 110 -3.45 -2.87 25.30
N PHE A 111 -2.88 -3.99 24.82
CA PHE A 111 -1.43 -4.13 24.62
C PHE A 111 -0.89 -3.16 23.56
N GLY A 112 -1.55 -3.08 22.40
CA GLY A 112 -1.18 -2.08 21.37
C GLY A 112 -1.43 -0.63 21.82
N ALA A 113 -2.48 -0.38 22.61
CA ALA A 113 -2.74 0.96 23.16
C ALA A 113 -1.67 1.39 24.16
N ALA A 114 -1.23 0.49 25.05
CA ALA A 114 -0.10 0.72 25.92
C ALA A 114 1.19 0.98 25.12
N GLY A 115 1.40 0.25 24.02
CA GLY A 115 2.49 0.52 23.08
C GLY A 115 2.43 1.94 22.50
N ALA A 116 1.29 2.36 21.98
CA ALA A 116 1.08 3.72 21.45
C ALA A 116 1.26 4.82 22.51
N ILE A 117 0.89 4.56 23.77
CA ILE A 117 1.13 5.49 24.89
C ILE A 117 2.63 5.56 25.21
N LEU A 118 3.35 4.44 25.26
CA LEU A 118 4.81 4.43 25.44
C LEU A 118 5.51 5.18 24.30
N MET A 119 5.05 5.02 23.06
CA MET A 119 5.53 5.83 21.93
C MET A 119 5.32 7.32 22.16
N ALA A 120 4.12 7.75 22.54
CA ALA A 120 3.80 9.16 22.79
C ALA A 120 4.62 9.78 23.93
N VAL A 121 4.82 9.04 25.03
CA VAL A 121 5.62 9.47 26.18
C VAL A 121 7.11 9.49 25.85
N GLY A 122 7.63 8.45 25.20
CA GLY A 122 9.03 8.38 24.78
C GLY A 122 9.39 9.43 23.72
N ALA A 123 8.45 9.76 22.82
CA ALA A 123 8.61 10.80 21.81
C ALA A 123 8.84 12.20 22.40
N LEU A 124 8.47 12.46 23.66
CA LEU A 124 8.83 13.70 24.36
C LEU A 124 10.35 13.94 24.38
N GLY A 125 11.16 12.87 24.43
CA GLY A 125 12.63 12.94 24.39
C GLY A 125 13.29 12.34 23.14
N ALA A 126 12.62 11.41 22.45
CA ALA A 126 13.16 10.70 21.29
C ALA A 126 12.42 10.98 19.96
N GLY A 127 11.38 11.82 19.97
CA GLY A 127 10.66 12.22 18.77
C GLY A 127 11.40 13.28 17.97
N ALA A 128 10.87 13.60 16.79
CA ALA A 128 11.31 14.70 15.95
C ALA A 128 10.79 16.04 16.50
N GLN A 129 11.28 16.43 17.68
CA GLN A 129 11.00 17.70 18.33
C GLN A 129 11.60 18.89 17.54
N PRO A 130 11.02 20.10 17.63
CA PRO A 130 11.59 21.26 16.97
C PRO A 130 12.79 21.83 17.71
N VAL A 131 13.68 22.50 16.97
CA VAL A 131 14.90 23.13 17.51
C VAL A 131 14.54 24.36 18.35
N LEU A 132 13.58 25.15 17.88
CA LEU A 132 13.00 26.31 18.56
C LEU A 132 11.52 26.04 18.85
N GLN A 133 10.93 26.82 19.77
CA GLN A 133 9.54 26.64 20.23
C GLN A 133 9.20 25.21 20.74
N ASN A 134 10.20 24.46 21.23
CA ASN A 134 9.99 23.12 21.77
C ASN A 134 9.14 23.20 23.06
N PRO A 135 7.89 22.69 23.07
CA PRO A 135 6.96 22.88 24.19
C PRO A 135 7.30 21.99 25.41
N VAL A 136 8.29 21.10 25.27
CA VAL A 136 8.67 20.12 26.29
C VAL A 136 9.87 20.61 27.11
N VAL A 137 10.77 21.40 26.51
CA VAL A 137 11.96 21.94 27.17
C VAL A 137 11.57 22.96 28.24
N GLY A 138 12.26 22.93 29.39
CA GLY A 138 11.98 23.81 30.54
C GLY A 138 10.81 23.37 31.45
N VAL A 139 9.88 22.54 30.97
CA VAL A 139 8.74 22.06 31.76
C VAL A 139 9.17 20.93 32.70
N ARG A 140 8.89 21.03 34.01
CA ARG A 140 9.44 20.12 35.06
C ARG A 140 9.40 18.63 34.71
N ILE A 141 8.20 18.05 34.61
CA ILE A 141 8.02 16.60 34.39
C ILE A 141 8.16 16.25 32.90
N LEU A 142 7.61 17.08 32.01
CA LEU A 142 7.63 16.80 30.57
C LEU A 142 9.06 16.84 29.98
N SER A 143 9.98 17.65 30.53
CA SER A 143 11.39 17.69 30.10
C SER A 143 12.27 16.55 30.62
N LEU A 144 11.74 15.59 31.39
CA LEU A 144 12.56 14.46 31.88
C LEU A 144 13.02 13.53 30.74
N PRO A 145 12.15 13.07 29.80
CA PRO A 145 12.58 12.24 28.68
C PRO A 145 13.64 12.89 27.79
N SER A 146 13.59 14.22 27.57
CA SER A 146 14.58 14.93 26.74
C SER A 146 15.98 15.01 27.38
N ARG A 147 16.09 14.76 28.70
CA ARG A 147 17.37 14.63 29.42
C ARG A 147 17.90 13.19 29.45
N MET A 148 17.07 12.22 29.06
CA MET A 148 17.34 10.78 29.17
C MET A 148 17.22 10.11 27.79
N ALA A 149 17.94 10.63 26.78
CA ALA A 149 17.76 10.27 25.37
C ALA A 149 17.74 8.75 25.09
N THR A 150 18.65 7.97 25.68
CA THR A 150 18.68 6.51 25.52
C THR A 150 17.46 5.81 26.16
N THR A 151 16.99 6.30 27.31
CA THR A 151 15.77 5.79 27.96
C THR A 151 14.52 6.16 27.15
N ALA A 152 14.43 7.40 26.68
CA ALA A 152 13.34 7.85 25.80
C ALA A 152 13.30 7.03 24.50
N LEU A 153 14.46 6.74 23.90
CA LEU A 153 14.58 5.86 22.74
C LEU A 153 14.12 4.43 23.06
N THR A 154 14.55 3.87 24.19
CA THR A 154 14.13 2.53 24.66
C THR A 154 12.62 2.42 24.86
N VAL A 155 12.03 3.40 25.55
CA VAL A 155 10.58 3.48 25.80
C VAL A 155 9.81 3.57 24.48
N THR A 156 10.30 4.39 23.55
CA THR A 156 9.69 4.56 22.23
C THR A 156 9.78 3.28 21.40
N MET A 157 10.97 2.67 21.29
CA MET A 157 11.20 1.40 20.60
C MET A 157 10.38 0.25 21.17
N THR A 158 10.26 0.17 22.50
CA THR A 158 9.39 -0.80 23.17
C THR A 158 7.93 -0.59 22.75
N GLY A 159 7.45 0.66 22.74
CA GLY A 159 6.11 0.99 22.25
C GLY A 159 5.87 0.61 20.79
N THR A 160 6.84 0.92 19.91
CA THR A 160 6.85 0.55 18.48
C THR A 160 6.70 -0.97 18.31
N VAL A 161 7.54 -1.76 18.98
CA VAL A 161 7.49 -3.23 18.91
C VAL A 161 6.18 -3.78 19.51
N MET A 162 5.68 -3.21 20.61
CA MET A 162 4.38 -3.60 21.18
C MET A 162 3.22 -3.39 20.19
N VAL A 163 3.18 -2.27 19.45
CA VAL A 163 2.13 -2.02 18.43
C VAL A 163 2.26 -3.00 17.26
N VAL A 164 3.48 -3.26 16.77
CA VAL A 164 3.73 -4.25 15.70
C VAL A 164 3.30 -5.66 16.13
N LEU A 165 3.66 -6.08 17.34
CA LEU A 165 3.23 -7.38 17.88
C LEU A 165 1.72 -7.44 18.12
N ALA A 166 1.09 -6.36 18.62
CA ALA A 166 -0.36 -6.27 18.76
C ALA A 166 -1.06 -6.41 17.40
N TRP A 167 -0.53 -5.78 16.35
CA TRP A 167 -1.03 -5.87 14.99
C TRP A 167 -0.89 -7.29 14.40
N LEU A 168 0.24 -7.96 14.63
CA LEU A 168 0.43 -9.36 14.24
C LEU A 168 -0.56 -10.31 14.96
N LEU A 169 -0.77 -10.12 16.27
CA LEU A 169 -1.79 -10.87 17.02
C LEU A 169 -3.22 -10.58 16.54
N LEU A 170 -3.52 -9.33 16.20
CA LEU A 170 -4.81 -8.89 15.64
C LEU A 170 -5.09 -9.57 14.29
N GLY A 171 -4.06 -9.80 13.47
CA GLY A 171 -4.16 -10.46 12.17
C GLY A 171 -4.79 -11.86 12.22
N ARG A 172 -4.59 -12.58 13.35
CA ARG A 172 -5.19 -13.90 13.61
C ARG A 172 -6.72 -13.86 13.62
N PHE A 173 -7.30 -12.74 14.04
CA PHE A 173 -8.75 -12.51 14.12
C PHE A 173 -9.30 -11.71 12.93
N ALA A 174 -8.43 -11.05 12.16
CA ALA A 174 -8.80 -10.34 10.94
C ALA A 174 -8.87 -11.31 9.76
N VAL A 175 -7.77 -11.98 9.42
CA VAL A 175 -7.67 -12.89 8.27
C VAL A 175 -8.10 -14.32 8.64
N GLY A 176 -7.78 -14.76 9.87
CA GLY A 176 -7.88 -16.14 10.32
C GLY A 176 -6.51 -16.82 10.43
N ARG A 177 -6.50 -18.15 10.54
CA ARG A 177 -5.25 -18.92 10.46
C ARG A 177 -4.73 -18.85 9.02
N LEU A 178 -3.57 -18.22 8.81
CA LEU A 178 -2.93 -18.13 7.48
C LEU A 178 -2.76 -19.50 6.80
N ARG A 179 -2.69 -20.60 7.57
CA ARG A 179 -2.77 -21.99 7.08
C ARG A 179 -4.18 -22.37 6.59
N GLY A 180 -4.58 -21.82 5.46
CA GLY A 180 -5.37 -22.53 4.44
C GLY A 180 -6.75 -23.03 4.88
N GLY A 181 -7.57 -22.14 5.43
CA GLY A 181 -8.98 -22.40 5.69
C GLY A 181 -9.74 -21.08 5.85
N THR A 182 -11.05 -21.12 5.63
CA THR A 182 -11.93 -20.02 6.03
C THR A 182 -11.80 -19.79 7.53
N ALA A 183 -11.71 -18.53 7.95
CA ALA A 183 -11.73 -18.21 9.37
C ALA A 183 -13.11 -18.60 9.93
N PRO A 184 -13.21 -19.50 10.93
CA PRO A 184 -14.52 -19.90 11.46
C PRO A 184 -15.24 -18.72 12.13
N ARG A 185 -14.46 -17.75 12.65
CA ARG A 185 -14.93 -16.47 13.18
C ARG A 185 -13.93 -15.36 12.84
N ARG A 186 -14.42 -14.12 12.72
CA ARG A 186 -13.62 -12.90 12.54
C ARG A 186 -14.07 -11.78 13.47
N LEU A 187 -13.15 -10.84 13.71
CA LEU A 187 -13.47 -9.59 14.42
C LEU A 187 -14.39 -8.71 13.56
N THR A 188 -15.36 -8.05 14.18
CA THR A 188 -16.32 -7.20 13.46
C THR A 188 -15.72 -5.85 13.07
N ARG A 189 -16.36 -5.16 12.11
CA ARG A 189 -15.96 -3.80 11.72
C ARG A 189 -15.84 -2.84 12.90
N SER A 190 -16.87 -2.79 13.77
CA SER A 190 -16.87 -1.96 14.98
C SER A 190 -15.76 -2.35 15.97
N GLN A 191 -15.43 -3.64 16.07
CA GLN A 191 -14.30 -4.12 16.87
C GLN A 191 -12.95 -3.63 16.31
N LEU A 192 -12.78 -3.54 14.98
CA LEU A 192 -11.56 -3.00 14.37
C LEU A 192 -11.46 -1.49 14.54
N ASP A 193 -12.51 -0.74 14.21
CA ASP A 193 -12.53 0.72 14.29
C ASP A 193 -12.21 1.19 15.73
N ARG A 194 -12.79 0.55 16.75
CA ARG A 194 -12.49 0.83 18.18
C ARG A 194 -11.04 0.50 18.58
N THR A 195 -10.40 -0.47 17.92
CA THR A 195 -8.97 -0.77 18.15
C THR A 195 -8.10 0.29 17.47
N LEU A 196 -8.41 0.62 16.22
CA LEU A 196 -7.70 1.62 15.44
C LEU A 196 -7.74 3.00 16.08
N LEU A 197 -8.93 3.47 16.49
CA LEU A 197 -9.11 4.75 17.20
C LEU A 197 -8.27 4.80 18.49
N LEU A 198 -8.25 3.72 19.28
CA LEU A 198 -7.50 3.67 20.53
C LEU A 198 -5.97 3.67 20.32
N TRP A 199 -5.48 3.12 19.21
CA TRP A 199 -4.05 3.13 18.87
C TRP A 199 -3.62 4.46 18.23
N ILE A 200 -4.52 5.11 17.49
CA ILE A 200 -4.29 6.42 16.86
C ILE A 200 -4.28 7.55 17.90
N LEU A 201 -5.20 7.55 18.87
CA LEU A 201 -5.42 8.67 19.78
C LEU A 201 -4.16 9.15 20.55
N PRO A 202 -3.29 8.29 21.12
CA PRO A 202 -2.04 8.74 21.74
C PRO A 202 -1.06 9.36 20.73
N LEU A 203 -1.00 8.83 19.51
CA LEU A 203 -0.14 9.32 18.43
C LEU A 203 -0.62 10.67 17.88
N CYS A 204 -1.91 11.00 18.02
CA CYS A 204 -2.46 12.30 17.62
C CYS A 204 -1.89 13.47 18.44
N VAL A 205 -1.51 13.23 19.71
CA VAL A 205 -0.99 14.25 20.64
C VAL A 205 0.52 14.14 20.88
N ALA A 206 1.16 13.07 20.42
CA ALA A 206 2.61 12.89 20.49
C ALA A 206 3.37 13.97 19.67
N PRO A 207 4.63 14.29 20.01
CA PRO A 207 5.56 14.93 19.08
C PRO A 207 5.64 14.17 17.74
N PRO A 208 6.04 14.81 16.62
CA PRO A 208 6.25 14.10 15.35
C PRO A 208 7.25 12.93 15.52
N MET A 209 7.04 11.84 14.78
CA MET A 209 7.89 10.63 14.91
C MET A 209 8.29 10.05 13.55
N PHE A 210 9.43 9.36 13.53
CA PHE A 210 10.01 8.62 12.39
C PHE A 210 10.36 9.46 11.14
N SER A 211 10.05 10.75 11.16
CA SER A 211 10.33 11.70 10.08
C SER A 211 10.37 13.14 10.62
N ARG A 212 11.03 14.02 9.86
CA ARG A 212 11.09 15.47 10.08
C ARG A 212 10.42 16.26 8.95
N ASP A 213 9.80 15.58 7.99
CA ASP A 213 9.24 16.21 6.79
C ASP A 213 8.16 17.27 7.11
N VAL A 214 7.46 17.17 8.25
CA VAL A 214 6.51 18.21 8.70
C VAL A 214 7.16 19.60 8.83
N TYR A 215 8.44 19.68 9.16
CA TYR A 215 9.16 20.96 9.21
C TYR A 215 9.43 21.51 7.81
N SER A 216 9.72 20.64 6.84
CA SER A 216 9.77 21.02 5.43
C SER A 216 8.40 21.50 4.94
N TYR A 217 7.29 20.87 5.38
CA TYR A 217 5.94 21.30 5.02
C TYR A 217 5.64 22.71 5.56
N LEU A 218 5.96 22.99 6.83
CA LEU A 218 5.77 24.29 7.44
C LEU A 218 6.60 25.39 6.75
N ALA A 219 7.88 25.15 6.51
CA ALA A 219 8.74 26.14 5.85
C ALA A 219 8.32 26.41 4.40
N GLN A 220 7.98 25.37 3.62
CA GLN A 220 7.49 25.54 2.25
C GLN A 220 6.11 26.23 2.19
N SER A 221 5.28 26.02 3.22
CA SER A 221 4.00 26.74 3.39
C SER A 221 4.19 28.23 3.69
N GLU A 222 5.19 28.58 4.51
CA GLU A 222 5.58 29.97 4.79
C GLU A 222 6.11 30.69 3.55
N ILE A 223 6.96 30.03 2.74
CA ILE A 223 7.40 30.57 1.43
C ILE A 223 6.18 30.93 0.58
N THR A 224 5.24 29.98 0.46
CA THR A 224 3.99 30.15 -0.29
C THR A 224 3.10 31.27 0.30
N ALA A 225 3.09 31.45 1.62
CA ALA A 225 2.33 32.49 2.30
C ALA A 225 2.90 33.90 2.09
N ARG A 226 4.24 34.02 1.99
CA ARG A 226 4.95 35.25 1.61
C ARG A 226 4.80 35.62 0.13
N GLY A 227 4.17 34.77 -0.68
CA GLY A 227 4.00 34.99 -2.13
C GLY A 227 5.26 34.70 -2.95
N LEU A 228 6.23 33.97 -2.38
CA LEU A 228 7.41 33.47 -3.08
C LEU A 228 7.08 32.10 -3.70
N ASP A 229 7.78 31.72 -4.79
CA ASP A 229 7.57 30.41 -5.43
C ASP A 229 8.41 29.31 -4.74
N PRO A 230 7.79 28.37 -4.01
CA PRO A 230 8.47 27.23 -3.38
C PRO A 230 9.06 26.23 -4.40
N TYR A 231 8.76 26.36 -5.69
CA TYR A 231 9.31 25.54 -6.77
C TYR A 231 10.62 26.09 -7.36
N GLU A 232 10.97 27.35 -7.06
CA GLU A 232 12.24 27.95 -7.44
C GLU A 232 13.24 28.02 -6.28
N ILE A 233 12.76 28.31 -5.06
CA ILE A 233 13.63 28.60 -3.91
C ILE A 233 13.33 27.71 -2.68
N GLY A 234 14.40 27.25 -2.01
CA GLY A 234 14.32 26.43 -0.79
C GLY A 234 14.20 27.26 0.52
N PRO A 235 13.83 26.62 1.65
CA PRO A 235 13.70 27.24 2.97
C PRO A 235 14.84 28.16 3.42
N ALA A 236 16.09 27.78 3.17
CA ALA A 236 17.25 28.58 3.55
C ALA A 236 17.39 29.85 2.72
N GLY A 237 17.22 29.77 1.39
CA GLY A 237 17.26 30.94 0.51
C GLY A 237 16.07 31.89 0.72
N ALA A 238 14.87 31.36 0.94
CA ALA A 238 13.65 32.16 0.99
C ALA A 238 13.31 32.75 2.36
N LEU A 239 13.65 32.05 3.45
CA LEU A 239 13.35 32.48 4.82
C LEU A 239 14.60 32.85 5.64
N GLY A 240 15.79 32.39 5.20
CA GLY A 240 17.03 32.47 5.96
C GLY A 240 17.26 31.23 6.85
N VAL A 241 18.52 30.82 7.00
CA VAL A 241 18.91 29.64 7.80
C VAL A 241 18.57 29.76 9.29
N ASP A 242 18.52 30.99 9.81
CA ASP A 242 18.20 31.27 11.21
C ASP A 242 16.69 31.37 11.49
N ASN A 243 15.83 31.41 10.46
CA ASN A 243 14.38 31.47 10.63
C ASN A 243 13.85 30.26 11.42
N VAL A 244 12.89 30.53 12.30
CA VAL A 244 12.35 29.56 13.25
C VAL A 244 11.81 28.28 12.60
N LEU A 245 11.21 28.37 11.42
CA LEU A 245 10.74 27.21 10.65
C LEU A 245 11.93 26.49 9.97
N THR A 246 12.81 27.23 9.29
CA THR A 246 13.95 26.68 8.56
C THR A 246 14.95 25.94 9.44
N ARG A 247 15.19 26.38 10.69
CA ARG A 247 16.16 25.75 11.61
C ARG A 247 15.91 24.27 11.88
N THR A 248 14.66 23.80 11.76
CA THR A 248 14.28 22.41 12.03
C THR A 248 14.17 21.56 10.75
N VAL A 249 14.16 22.20 9.57
CA VAL A 249 14.15 21.50 8.28
C VAL A 249 15.41 20.64 8.14
N PRO A 250 15.30 19.34 7.75
CA PRO A 250 16.46 18.48 7.54
C PRO A 250 17.46 19.09 6.55
N ASN A 251 18.77 18.98 6.83
CA ASN A 251 19.82 19.63 6.04
C ASN A 251 19.72 19.35 4.53
N ILE A 252 19.34 18.12 4.15
CA ILE A 252 19.15 17.68 2.76
C ILE A 252 18.01 18.39 2.02
N TRP A 253 17.09 19.04 2.74
CA TRP A 253 15.90 19.71 2.19
C TRP A 253 15.91 21.24 2.33
N ARG A 254 16.89 21.82 3.04
CA ARG A 254 16.94 23.27 3.30
C ARG A 254 17.16 24.13 2.05
N GLU A 255 17.95 23.62 1.11
CA GLU A 255 18.29 24.32 -0.14
C GLU A 255 17.43 23.87 -1.33
N THR A 256 16.55 22.89 -1.15
CA THR A 256 15.83 22.25 -2.27
C THR A 256 14.41 22.80 -2.45
N PRO A 257 13.97 23.08 -3.69
CA PRO A 257 12.57 23.38 -3.98
C PRO A 257 11.59 22.27 -3.57
N ALA A 258 10.33 22.64 -3.34
CA ALA A 258 9.28 21.76 -2.86
C ALA A 258 8.93 20.65 -3.88
N PRO A 259 9.06 19.35 -3.53
CA PRO A 259 8.63 18.23 -4.36
C PRO A 259 7.15 17.87 -4.11
N TYR A 260 6.30 18.86 -3.85
CA TYR A 260 4.89 18.69 -3.45
C TYR A 260 3.96 19.41 -4.41
N GLY A 261 2.82 18.80 -4.75
CA GLY A 261 1.86 19.41 -5.66
C GLY A 261 1.14 20.63 -5.05
N PRO A 262 0.52 21.47 -5.90
CA PRO A 262 0.02 22.78 -5.51
C PRO A 262 -1.13 22.75 -4.49
N LEU A 263 -1.95 21.69 -4.46
CA LEU A 263 -3.02 21.57 -3.46
C LEU A 263 -2.44 21.48 -2.04
N PHE A 264 -1.36 20.70 -1.87
CA PHE A 264 -0.75 20.51 -0.56
C PHE A 264 -0.13 21.80 -0.02
N LEU A 265 0.59 22.53 -0.87
CA LEU A 265 1.18 23.83 -0.51
C LEU A 265 0.11 24.93 -0.32
N TRP A 266 -1.00 24.87 -1.06
CA TRP A 266 -2.11 25.80 -0.87
C TRP A 266 -2.85 25.59 0.45
N MET A 267 -3.12 24.34 0.85
CA MET A 267 -3.63 24.04 2.20
C MET A 267 -2.62 24.41 3.28
N GLY A 268 -1.32 24.19 3.01
CA GLY A 268 -0.22 24.62 3.84
C GLY A 268 -0.20 26.14 4.08
N ARG A 269 -0.33 26.95 3.02
CA ARG A 269 -0.50 28.41 3.11
C ARG A 269 -1.68 28.80 4.01
N GLY A 270 -2.79 28.07 3.92
CA GLY A 270 -3.94 28.26 4.81
C GLY A 270 -3.64 27.93 6.28
N ILE A 271 -2.84 26.89 6.54
CA ILE A 271 -2.33 26.57 7.88
C ILE A 271 -1.42 27.71 8.39
N THR A 272 -0.44 28.14 7.59
CA THR A 272 0.44 29.26 7.92
C THR A 272 -0.35 30.54 8.22
N TRP A 273 -1.40 30.85 7.45
CA TRP A 273 -2.26 32.01 7.73
C TRP A 273 -2.96 31.93 9.09
N LEU A 274 -3.33 30.73 9.55
CA LEU A 274 -3.93 30.50 10.87
C LEU A 274 -2.91 30.50 12.02
N THR A 275 -1.67 30.06 11.77
CA THR A 275 -0.69 29.79 12.84
C THR A 275 0.47 30.79 12.90
N GLY A 276 0.70 31.55 11.83
CA GLY A 276 1.97 32.22 11.58
C GLY A 276 3.14 31.24 11.76
N GLU A 277 4.23 31.75 12.34
CA GLU A 277 5.43 30.96 12.65
C GLU A 277 5.27 30.04 13.91
N ASN A 278 4.05 29.79 14.41
CA ASN A 278 3.84 28.86 15.54
C ASN A 278 3.95 27.39 15.08
N ILE A 279 5.11 26.78 15.33
CA ILE A 279 5.45 25.43 14.91
C ILE A 279 4.47 24.39 15.49
N VAL A 280 4.13 24.51 16.77
CA VAL A 280 3.31 23.50 17.46
C VAL A 280 1.88 23.51 16.90
N ALA A 281 1.29 24.68 16.72
CA ALA A 281 -0.03 24.82 16.10
C ALA A 281 -0.02 24.31 14.64
N GLY A 282 1.01 24.66 13.86
CA GLY A 282 1.16 24.20 12.48
C GLY A 282 1.29 22.67 12.37
N ILE A 283 2.06 22.03 13.26
CA ILE A 283 2.15 20.57 13.40
C ILE A 283 0.77 19.95 13.61
N PHE A 284 -0.03 20.50 14.53
CA PHE A 284 -1.38 19.98 14.80
C PHE A 284 -2.31 20.13 13.60
N LEU A 285 -2.30 21.27 12.89
CA LEU A 285 -3.16 21.45 11.71
C LEU A 285 -2.73 20.57 10.53
N HIS A 286 -1.43 20.39 10.26
CA HIS A 286 -0.98 19.41 9.27
C HIS A 286 -1.36 17.98 9.67
N ARG A 287 -1.34 17.66 10.97
CA ARG A 287 -1.80 16.37 11.47
C ARG A 287 -3.31 16.17 11.32
N LEU A 288 -4.13 17.22 11.41
CA LEU A 288 -5.55 17.14 11.07
C LEU A 288 -5.77 16.80 9.58
N LEU A 289 -5.00 17.40 8.66
CA LEU A 289 -5.03 17.02 7.24
C LEU A 289 -4.65 15.54 7.04
N ALA A 290 -3.61 15.08 7.73
CA ALA A 290 -3.19 13.68 7.65
C ALA A 290 -4.25 12.72 8.21
N ILE A 291 -4.88 13.05 9.35
CA ILE A 291 -5.98 12.29 9.94
C ILE A 291 -7.21 12.27 9.02
N ALA A 292 -7.54 13.37 8.34
CA ALA A 292 -8.60 13.41 7.35
C ALA A 292 -8.31 12.45 6.17
N GLY A 293 -7.05 12.43 5.71
CA GLY A 293 -6.57 11.43 4.75
C GLY A 293 -6.76 9.98 5.23
N VAL A 294 -6.35 9.67 6.47
CA VAL A 294 -6.55 8.34 7.08
C VAL A 294 -8.03 7.99 7.22
N ALA A 295 -8.90 8.95 7.56
CA ALA A 295 -10.35 8.73 7.61
C ALA A 295 -10.93 8.36 6.23
N LEU A 296 -10.45 8.98 5.15
CA LEU A 296 -10.81 8.60 3.78
C LEU A 296 -10.31 7.18 3.43
N ILE A 297 -9.12 6.77 3.87
CA ILE A 297 -8.63 5.38 3.71
C ILE A 297 -9.56 4.40 4.44
N VAL A 298 -9.87 4.67 5.72
CA VAL A 298 -10.75 3.83 6.57
C VAL A 298 -12.18 3.74 6.01
N TRP A 299 -12.63 4.77 5.28
CA TRP A 299 -13.89 4.80 4.55
C TRP A 299 -13.85 4.02 3.23
N ALA A 300 -12.85 4.27 2.37
CA ALA A 300 -12.80 3.74 1.00
C ALA A 300 -12.41 2.26 0.96
N LEU A 301 -11.34 1.90 1.67
CA LEU A 301 -10.74 0.57 1.67
C LEU A 301 -11.72 -0.61 1.90
N PRO A 302 -12.63 -0.60 2.90
CA PRO A 302 -13.64 -1.67 3.08
C PRO A 302 -14.63 -1.81 1.92
N ARG A 303 -14.87 -0.75 1.14
CA ARG A 303 -15.86 -0.71 0.07
C ARG A 303 -15.23 -1.25 -1.22
N LEU A 304 -13.99 -0.82 -1.50
CA LEU A 304 -13.13 -1.41 -2.52
C LEU A 304 -12.93 -2.91 -2.27
N ALA A 305 -12.66 -3.32 -1.01
CA ALA A 305 -12.50 -4.72 -0.63
C ALA A 305 -13.71 -5.58 -1.00
N LYS A 306 -14.93 -5.09 -0.73
CA LYS A 306 -16.17 -5.80 -1.07
C LYS A 306 -16.35 -5.99 -2.59
N ARG A 307 -15.96 -5.04 -3.43
CA ARG A 307 -15.98 -5.20 -4.92
C ARG A 307 -15.05 -6.31 -5.38
N CYS A 308 -13.93 -6.47 -4.68
CA CYS A 308 -12.93 -7.48 -4.94
C CYS A 308 -13.21 -8.83 -4.26
N GLY A 309 -14.36 -9.09 -3.65
CA GLY A 309 -14.61 -10.34 -2.91
C GLY A 309 -13.77 -10.51 -1.63
N VAL A 310 -13.16 -9.44 -1.10
CA VAL A 310 -12.29 -9.47 0.08
C VAL A 310 -13.01 -8.99 1.33
N ALA A 311 -12.92 -9.76 2.42
CA ALA A 311 -13.44 -9.38 3.74
C ALA A 311 -12.95 -7.99 4.16
N ALA A 312 -13.88 -7.11 4.51
CA ALA A 312 -13.60 -5.68 4.75
C ALA A 312 -12.64 -5.46 5.94
N VAL A 313 -12.66 -6.38 6.89
CA VAL A 313 -11.83 -6.41 8.09
C VAL A 313 -10.39 -6.82 7.79
N SER A 314 -10.18 -7.83 6.93
CA SER A 314 -8.86 -8.25 6.48
C SER A 314 -8.14 -7.12 5.72
N ALA A 315 -8.88 -6.41 4.86
CA ALA A 315 -8.38 -5.25 4.13
C ALA A 315 -7.99 -4.10 5.08
N LEU A 316 -8.88 -3.72 6.01
CA LEU A 316 -8.55 -2.70 7.01
C LEU A 316 -7.36 -3.09 7.89
N TRP A 317 -7.22 -4.36 8.28
CA TRP A 317 -6.11 -4.79 9.11
C TRP A 317 -4.75 -4.60 8.40
N LEU A 318 -4.65 -5.03 7.13
CA LEU A 318 -3.39 -4.96 6.38
C LEU A 318 -3.10 -3.57 5.80
N GLY A 319 -4.14 -2.75 5.53
CA GLY A 319 -4.01 -1.40 4.99
C GLY A 319 -4.09 -0.30 6.05
N ALA A 320 -5.21 -0.20 6.77
CA ALA A 320 -5.50 0.92 7.67
C ALA A 320 -4.90 0.77 9.08
N ALA A 321 -4.86 -0.44 9.63
CA ALA A 321 -4.23 -0.72 10.94
C ALA A 321 -2.76 -1.10 10.82
N ASN A 322 -2.17 -1.03 9.63
CA ASN A 322 -0.77 -1.33 9.37
C ASN A 322 0.13 -0.42 10.24
N PRO A 323 1.13 -0.97 10.96
CA PRO A 323 2.03 -0.15 11.79
C PRO A 323 2.73 0.96 11.00
N LEU A 324 3.11 0.73 9.74
CA LEU A 324 3.67 1.78 8.87
C LEU A 324 2.73 2.97 8.70
N LEU A 325 1.41 2.74 8.63
CA LEU A 325 0.42 3.82 8.52
C LEU A 325 0.33 4.60 9.83
N LEU A 326 0.25 3.90 10.97
CA LEU A 326 0.20 4.54 12.29
C LEU A 326 1.45 5.38 12.54
N PHE A 327 2.62 4.85 12.17
CA PHE A 327 3.91 5.45 12.46
C PHE A 327 4.24 6.61 11.53
N HIS A 328 4.00 6.47 10.22
CA HIS A 328 4.32 7.53 9.26
C HIS A 328 3.15 8.47 8.97
N LEU A 329 1.95 7.95 8.66
CA LEU A 329 0.84 8.82 8.24
C LEU A 329 0.23 9.58 9.43
N VAL A 330 0.16 8.97 10.62
CA VAL A 330 -0.37 9.63 11.82
C VAL A 330 0.74 10.30 12.65
N ALA A 331 1.68 9.52 13.20
CA ALA A 331 2.70 10.08 14.09
C ALA A 331 3.73 10.95 13.34
N GLY A 332 4.17 10.52 12.15
CA GLY A 332 5.06 11.26 11.25
C GLY A 332 4.40 12.32 10.37
N ILE A 333 3.07 12.43 10.38
CA ILE A 333 2.29 13.50 9.70
C ILE A 333 2.48 13.50 8.17
N HIS A 334 2.81 12.34 7.58
CA HIS A 334 3.14 12.24 6.15
C HIS A 334 1.97 12.62 5.22
N ASN A 335 2.22 13.51 4.25
CA ASN A 335 1.21 14.02 3.33
C ASN A 335 0.62 12.95 2.38
N GLU A 336 1.30 11.81 2.26
CA GLU A 336 0.80 10.59 1.65
C GLU A 336 -0.54 10.12 2.24
N ALA A 337 -0.84 10.44 3.50
CA ALA A 337 -2.15 10.19 4.12
C ALA A 337 -3.30 10.77 3.29
N LEU A 338 -3.16 12.04 2.89
CA LEU A 338 -4.16 12.74 2.11
C LEU A 338 -4.17 12.26 0.65
N MET A 339 -2.98 12.02 0.07
CA MET A 339 -2.87 11.42 -1.27
C MET A 339 -3.61 10.08 -1.34
N ILE A 340 -3.24 9.10 -0.52
CA ILE A 340 -3.84 7.76 -0.54
C ILE A 340 -5.34 7.84 -0.21
N GLY A 341 -5.74 8.66 0.77
CA GLY A 341 -7.14 8.88 1.12
C GLY A 341 -7.98 9.37 -0.06
N LEU A 342 -7.57 10.46 -0.71
CA LEU A 342 -8.25 11.01 -1.89
C LEU A 342 -8.24 10.03 -3.07
N MET A 343 -7.12 9.34 -3.31
CA MET A 343 -6.97 8.35 -4.40
C MET A 343 -7.95 7.19 -4.23
N LEU A 344 -7.99 6.56 -3.04
CA LEU A 344 -8.87 5.43 -2.77
C LEU A 344 -10.34 5.86 -2.73
N ALA A 345 -10.65 7.02 -2.15
CA ALA A 345 -12.01 7.55 -2.12
C ALA A 345 -12.53 7.88 -3.53
N GLY A 346 -11.70 8.51 -4.36
CA GLY A 346 -12.03 8.82 -5.75
C GLY A 346 -12.19 7.57 -6.61
N THR A 347 -11.31 6.57 -6.43
CA THR A 347 -11.44 5.24 -7.06
C THR A 347 -12.77 4.59 -6.68
N GLU A 348 -13.15 4.61 -5.40
CA GLU A 348 -14.42 4.04 -4.92
C GLU A 348 -15.65 4.75 -5.50
N LEU A 349 -15.66 6.09 -5.54
CA LEU A 349 -16.78 6.84 -6.15
C LEU A 349 -16.91 6.56 -7.65
N ALA A 350 -15.79 6.53 -8.39
CA ALA A 350 -15.81 6.25 -9.81
C ALA A 350 -16.23 4.80 -10.12
N LEU A 351 -15.77 3.81 -9.32
CA LEU A 351 -16.21 2.42 -9.48
C LEU A 351 -17.69 2.22 -9.12
N ARG A 352 -18.27 2.98 -8.16
CA ARG A 352 -19.74 2.99 -7.94
C ARG A 352 -20.49 3.33 -9.21
N ALA A 353 -20.02 4.34 -9.94
CA ALA A 353 -20.64 4.79 -11.17
C ALA A 353 -20.44 3.77 -12.30
N ILE A 354 -19.23 3.22 -12.45
CA ILE A 354 -18.89 2.30 -13.54
C ILE A 354 -19.62 0.95 -13.39
N GLU A 355 -19.77 0.44 -12.17
CA GLU A 355 -20.39 -0.87 -11.90
C GLU A 355 -21.92 -0.82 -11.80
N SER A 356 -22.56 0.35 -11.90
CA SER A 356 -24.03 0.45 -11.95
C SER A 356 -24.58 -0.15 -13.23
N ALA A 357 -25.66 -0.94 -13.13
CA ALA A 357 -26.41 -1.40 -14.31
C ALA A 357 -27.03 -0.21 -15.07
N ASP A 358 -27.53 0.80 -14.34
CA ASP A 358 -28.15 1.99 -14.92
C ASP A 358 -27.17 2.79 -15.79
N PRO A 359 -27.64 3.38 -16.92
CA PRO A 359 -26.85 4.29 -17.75
C PRO A 359 -26.20 5.42 -16.94
N LEU A 360 -25.05 5.92 -17.43
CA LEU A 360 -24.33 7.05 -16.82
C LEU A 360 -25.13 8.35 -16.98
N LYS A 361 -26.00 8.64 -16.02
CA LYS A 361 -26.94 9.77 -15.99
C LYS A 361 -27.07 10.28 -14.56
N LYS A 362 -27.30 11.59 -14.39
CA LYS A 362 -27.52 12.25 -13.08
C LYS A 362 -26.52 11.76 -12.02
N THR A 363 -26.97 10.99 -11.02
CA THR A 363 -26.20 10.50 -9.88
C THR A 363 -24.97 9.67 -10.27
N SER A 364 -25.07 8.76 -11.24
CA SER A 364 -23.91 7.94 -11.64
C SER A 364 -22.86 8.77 -12.39
N LEU A 365 -23.28 9.74 -13.21
CA LEU A 365 -22.36 10.71 -13.80
C LEU A 365 -21.68 11.59 -12.74
N LEU A 366 -22.43 12.11 -11.76
CA LEU A 366 -21.86 12.88 -10.65
C LEU A 366 -20.84 12.07 -9.86
N LEU A 367 -21.12 10.81 -9.53
CA LEU A 367 -20.19 9.91 -8.85
C LEU A 367 -18.90 9.67 -9.67
N LEU A 368 -19.01 9.51 -11.00
CA LEU A 368 -17.86 9.35 -11.89
C LEU A 368 -16.99 10.61 -11.91
N LEU A 369 -17.61 11.78 -12.10
CA LEU A 369 -16.92 13.07 -12.17
C LEU A 369 -16.29 13.44 -10.81
N SER A 370 -17.00 13.25 -9.70
CA SER A 370 -16.46 13.44 -8.34
C SER A 370 -15.32 12.46 -8.06
N GLY A 371 -15.43 11.20 -8.49
CA GLY A 371 -14.37 10.21 -8.32
C GLY A 371 -13.09 10.58 -9.09
N ALA A 372 -13.25 11.01 -10.35
CA ALA A 372 -12.16 11.52 -11.17
C ALA A 372 -11.52 12.79 -10.55
N ALA A 373 -12.34 13.73 -10.08
CA ALA A 373 -11.88 14.96 -9.45
C ALA A 373 -11.09 14.69 -8.16
N LEU A 374 -11.51 13.75 -7.31
CA LEU A 374 -10.74 13.35 -6.12
C LEU A 374 -9.39 12.72 -6.47
N ILE A 375 -9.30 11.94 -7.54
CA ILE A 375 -8.02 11.38 -8.01
C ILE A 375 -7.11 12.48 -8.58
N ALA A 376 -7.68 13.47 -9.29
CA ALA A 376 -6.92 14.63 -9.76
C ALA A 376 -6.46 15.54 -8.59
N LEU A 377 -7.30 15.78 -7.58
CA LEU A 377 -6.89 16.47 -6.35
C LEU A 377 -5.77 15.70 -5.63
N SER A 378 -5.87 14.37 -5.56
CA SER A 378 -4.80 13.51 -5.03
C SER A 378 -3.47 13.68 -5.80
N SER A 379 -3.51 13.81 -7.13
CA SER A 379 -2.29 14.00 -7.93
C SER A 379 -1.66 15.37 -7.70
N THR A 380 -2.46 16.39 -7.38
CA THR A 380 -1.98 17.71 -6.90
C THR A 380 -1.54 17.72 -5.42
N VAL A 381 -1.60 16.59 -4.71
CA VAL A 381 -0.77 16.36 -3.51
C VAL A 381 0.55 15.70 -3.94
N LYS A 382 0.47 14.57 -4.67
CA LYS A 382 1.61 13.85 -5.26
C LYS A 382 1.19 13.07 -6.52
N ILE A 383 1.91 13.28 -7.63
CA ILE A 383 1.61 12.71 -8.97
C ILE A 383 1.31 11.20 -9.01
N PRO A 384 2.03 10.30 -8.31
CA PRO A 384 1.85 8.85 -8.45
C PRO A 384 0.41 8.34 -8.31
N SER A 385 -0.44 9.04 -7.56
CA SER A 385 -1.87 8.71 -7.44
C SER A 385 -2.68 8.86 -8.73
N LEU A 386 -2.24 9.68 -9.68
CA LEU A 386 -2.93 9.90 -10.97
C LEU A 386 -3.07 8.60 -11.78
N ILE A 387 -2.19 7.63 -11.55
CA ILE A 387 -2.24 6.30 -12.18
C ILE A 387 -3.59 5.60 -11.88
N ALA A 388 -4.22 5.86 -10.74
CA ALA A 388 -5.56 5.35 -10.42
C ALA A 388 -6.62 5.76 -11.45
N LEU A 389 -6.50 6.96 -12.03
CA LEU A 389 -7.40 7.44 -13.08
C LEU A 389 -7.28 6.60 -14.36
N GLY A 390 -6.08 6.10 -14.68
CA GLY A 390 -5.88 5.18 -15.80
C GLY A 390 -6.67 3.88 -15.63
N PHE A 391 -6.67 3.30 -14.42
CA PHE A 391 -7.42 2.08 -14.13
C PHE A 391 -8.94 2.30 -14.10
N VAL A 392 -9.39 3.44 -13.56
CA VAL A 392 -10.79 3.89 -13.66
C VAL A 392 -11.19 4.07 -15.13
N GLY A 393 -10.34 4.70 -15.94
CA GLY A 393 -10.55 4.91 -17.38
C GLY A 393 -10.62 3.61 -18.17
N MET A 394 -9.77 2.63 -17.88
CA MET A 394 -9.83 1.31 -18.53
C MET A 394 -11.08 0.51 -18.10
N ALA A 395 -11.56 0.69 -16.86
CA ALA A 395 -12.82 0.10 -16.41
C ALA A 395 -14.04 0.74 -17.12
N LEU A 396 -14.04 2.07 -17.28
CA LEU A 396 -15.05 2.81 -18.02
C LEU A 396 -15.03 2.45 -19.53
N ALA A 397 -13.85 2.37 -20.13
CA ALA A 397 -13.68 1.95 -21.52
C ALA A 397 -14.16 0.51 -21.75
N ARG A 398 -13.92 -0.41 -20.80
CA ARG A 398 -14.46 -1.77 -20.83
C ARG A 398 -16.00 -1.75 -20.80
N ARG A 399 -16.61 -0.94 -19.94
CA ARG A 399 -18.08 -0.75 -19.91
C ARG A 399 -18.63 -0.25 -21.25
N TRP A 400 -17.88 0.58 -21.97
CA TRP A 400 -18.21 1.05 -23.33
C TRP A 400 -17.74 0.10 -24.45
N GLY A 401 -17.57 -1.20 -24.14
CA GLY A 401 -17.27 -2.24 -25.13
C GLY A 401 -15.78 -2.51 -25.39
N GLY A 402 -14.86 -1.87 -24.66
CA GLY A 402 -13.44 -2.20 -24.67
C GLY A 402 -12.68 -1.89 -25.97
N SER A 403 -13.28 -1.11 -26.88
CA SER A 403 -12.67 -0.69 -28.14
C SER A 403 -11.66 0.43 -27.97
N PHE A 404 -10.80 0.68 -28.97
CA PHE A 404 -9.91 1.85 -28.96
C PHE A 404 -10.68 3.17 -28.85
N ARG A 405 -11.85 3.28 -29.52
CA ARG A 405 -12.74 4.46 -29.40
C ARG A 405 -13.25 4.63 -27.97
N ALA A 406 -13.59 3.55 -27.28
CA ALA A 406 -14.00 3.58 -25.88
C ALA A 406 -12.86 4.02 -24.95
N VAL A 407 -11.62 3.56 -25.19
CA VAL A 407 -10.43 4.02 -24.47
C VAL A 407 -10.18 5.51 -24.70
N ALA A 408 -10.24 5.97 -25.96
CA ALA A 408 -10.05 7.38 -26.30
C ALA A 408 -11.13 8.27 -25.67
N ALA A 409 -12.40 7.86 -25.70
CA ALA A 409 -13.50 8.58 -25.06
C ALA A 409 -13.35 8.64 -23.52
N ALA A 410 -12.94 7.54 -22.89
CA ALA A 410 -12.73 7.50 -21.44
C ALA A 410 -11.54 8.36 -21.02
N ALA A 411 -10.45 8.32 -21.78
CA ALA A 411 -9.27 9.16 -21.59
C ALA A 411 -9.61 10.65 -21.81
N ALA A 412 -10.40 10.99 -22.82
CA ALA A 412 -10.83 12.37 -23.07
C ALA A 412 -11.71 12.91 -21.94
N LEU A 413 -12.73 12.16 -21.49
CA LEU A 413 -13.61 12.57 -20.39
C LEU A 413 -12.85 12.76 -19.07
N LEU A 414 -12.10 11.74 -18.65
CA LEU A 414 -11.40 11.77 -17.36
C LEU A 414 -10.17 12.70 -17.40
N GLY A 415 -9.53 12.82 -18.57
CA GLY A 415 -8.47 13.78 -18.84
C GLY A 415 -8.98 15.22 -18.76
N ALA A 416 -10.12 15.54 -19.36
CA ALA A 416 -10.72 16.87 -19.26
C ALA A 416 -11.03 17.26 -17.80
N VAL A 417 -11.64 16.36 -17.01
CA VAL A 417 -11.86 16.59 -15.57
C VAL A 417 -10.54 16.83 -14.84
N SER A 418 -9.51 16.05 -15.15
CA SER A 418 -8.21 16.18 -14.48
C SER A 418 -7.48 17.46 -14.86
N ILE A 419 -7.56 17.87 -16.13
CA ILE A 419 -7.03 19.17 -16.60
C ILE A 419 -7.75 20.30 -15.86
N VAL A 420 -9.09 20.30 -15.82
CA VAL A 420 -9.86 21.34 -15.10
C VAL A 420 -9.47 21.42 -13.62
N ILE A 421 -9.30 20.29 -12.94
CA ILE A 421 -8.91 20.27 -11.52
C ILE A 421 -7.46 20.69 -11.32
N ILE A 422 -6.50 20.16 -12.09
CA ILE A 422 -5.08 20.48 -11.93
C ILE A 422 -4.82 21.95 -12.29
N VAL A 423 -5.32 22.42 -13.44
CA VAL A 423 -5.23 23.84 -13.85
C VAL A 423 -5.95 24.73 -12.84
N GLY A 424 -7.14 24.34 -12.38
CA GLY A 424 -7.92 25.10 -11.40
C GLY A 424 -7.18 25.27 -10.07
N VAL A 425 -6.62 24.19 -9.51
CA VAL A 425 -5.80 24.25 -8.29
C VAL A 425 -4.54 25.10 -8.52
N SER A 426 -3.80 24.87 -9.61
CA SER A 426 -2.59 25.64 -9.96
C SER A 426 -2.87 27.14 -10.11
N ALA A 427 -4.02 27.51 -10.69
CA ALA A 427 -4.42 28.91 -10.87
C ALA A 427 -4.91 29.55 -9.57
N VAL A 428 -5.83 28.89 -8.83
CA VAL A 428 -6.42 29.43 -7.59
C VAL A 428 -5.39 29.53 -6.46
N SER A 429 -4.41 28.64 -6.41
CA SER A 429 -3.31 28.71 -5.44
C SER A 429 -2.28 29.80 -5.76
N GLY A 430 -2.21 30.26 -7.02
CA GLY A 430 -1.17 31.14 -7.54
C GLY A 430 0.18 30.45 -7.79
N LEU A 431 0.27 29.12 -7.65
CA LEU A 431 1.51 28.34 -7.71
C LEU A 431 1.87 27.80 -9.11
N GLY A 432 0.95 27.89 -10.08
CA GLY A 432 1.22 27.48 -11.47
C GLY A 432 1.69 26.02 -11.60
N PHE A 433 2.69 25.77 -12.44
CA PHE A 433 3.16 24.44 -12.82
C PHE A 433 4.60 24.11 -12.42
N GLY A 434 5.26 24.94 -11.61
CA GLY A 434 6.66 24.76 -11.20
C GLY A 434 6.97 23.36 -10.62
N TRP A 435 6.03 22.78 -9.88
CA TRP A 435 6.09 21.42 -9.33
C TRP A 435 6.41 20.31 -10.34
N VAL A 436 6.12 20.49 -11.63
CA VAL A 436 6.46 19.51 -12.68
C VAL A 436 7.97 19.41 -12.86
N HIS A 437 8.71 20.49 -12.62
CA HIS A 437 10.17 20.53 -12.68
C HIS A 437 10.83 20.01 -11.39
N THR A 438 10.14 20.04 -10.24
CA THR A 438 10.66 19.56 -8.94
C THR A 438 10.44 18.07 -8.67
N LEU A 439 9.79 17.33 -9.59
CA LEU A 439 9.57 15.88 -9.47
C LEU A 439 10.87 15.07 -9.34
N GLY A 440 11.96 15.59 -9.94
CA GLY A 440 13.29 14.99 -9.87
C GLY A 440 14.03 15.23 -8.55
N THR A 441 13.61 16.22 -7.74
CA THR A 441 14.35 16.67 -6.53
C THR A 441 14.62 15.55 -5.55
N ALA A 442 13.65 14.64 -5.34
CA ALA A 442 13.83 13.49 -4.45
C ALA A 442 14.95 12.53 -4.93
N GLY A 443 15.28 12.52 -6.23
CA GLY A 443 16.21 11.60 -6.88
C GLY A 443 17.67 11.70 -6.44
N VAL A 444 18.05 12.77 -5.72
CA VAL A 444 19.39 12.96 -5.16
C VAL A 444 19.69 11.99 -4.00
N VAL A 445 18.66 11.56 -3.28
CA VAL A 445 18.79 10.63 -2.15
C VAL A 445 19.13 9.23 -2.68
N ARG A 446 19.99 8.49 -1.97
CA ARG A 446 20.33 7.10 -2.29
C ARG A 446 19.64 6.19 -1.27
N SER A 447 18.50 5.59 -1.64
CA SER A 447 17.71 4.73 -0.75
C SER A 447 18.11 3.25 -0.84
N TRP A 448 18.24 2.61 0.34
CA TRP A 448 18.46 1.18 0.50
C TRP A 448 17.25 0.29 0.16
N MET A 449 16.05 0.85 -0.04
CA MET A 449 14.85 0.09 -0.46
C MET A 449 14.59 0.16 -1.98
N SER A 450 15.32 0.99 -2.71
CA SER A 450 15.19 1.13 -4.16
C SER A 450 16.05 0.07 -4.86
N ILE A 451 15.42 -0.84 -5.61
CA ILE A 451 16.13 -1.88 -6.38
C ILE A 451 17.23 -1.29 -7.30
N PRO A 452 16.95 -0.30 -8.18
CA PRO A 452 17.99 0.27 -9.04
C PRO A 452 19.10 0.97 -8.25
N THR A 453 18.80 1.48 -7.04
CA THR A 453 19.81 2.12 -6.19
C THR A 453 20.70 1.12 -5.45
N ILE A 454 20.16 0.03 -4.91
CA ILE A 454 20.96 -1.05 -4.32
C ILE A 454 21.91 -1.64 -5.38
N LEU A 455 21.41 -1.86 -6.60
CA LEU A 455 22.23 -2.36 -7.72
C LEU A 455 23.37 -1.38 -8.06
N GLY A 456 23.10 -0.08 -8.12
CA GLY A 456 24.14 0.93 -8.34
C GLY A 456 25.18 1.02 -7.21
N LEU A 457 24.75 0.94 -5.95
CA LEU A 457 25.64 0.94 -4.79
C LEU A 457 26.50 -0.34 -4.70
N GLY A 458 25.88 -1.50 -4.92
CA GLY A 458 26.58 -2.79 -4.89
C GLY A 458 27.61 -2.94 -6.01
N THR A 459 27.28 -2.48 -7.22
CA THR A 459 28.23 -2.48 -8.34
C THR A 459 29.38 -1.50 -8.14
N GLY A 460 29.13 -0.29 -7.61
CA GLY A 460 30.21 0.64 -7.25
C GLY A 460 31.12 0.09 -6.15
N PHE A 461 30.55 -0.53 -5.11
CA PHE A 461 31.32 -1.18 -4.04
C PHE A 461 32.21 -2.33 -4.57
N VAL A 462 31.67 -3.17 -5.46
CA VAL A 462 32.45 -4.22 -6.13
C VAL A 462 33.52 -3.63 -7.05
N GLY A 463 33.23 -2.54 -7.77
CA GLY A 463 34.21 -1.83 -8.59
C GLY A 463 35.40 -1.33 -7.79
N VAL A 464 35.17 -0.73 -6.62
CA VAL A 464 36.23 -0.31 -5.69
C VAL A 464 37.01 -1.52 -5.16
N LEU A 465 36.32 -2.60 -4.74
CA LEU A 465 36.96 -3.80 -4.22
C LEU A 465 37.86 -4.53 -5.26
N LEU A 466 37.51 -4.43 -6.54
CA LEU A 466 38.27 -5.00 -7.66
C LEU A 466 39.33 -4.03 -8.25
N GLY A 467 39.50 -2.83 -7.69
CA GLY A 467 40.43 -1.82 -8.19
C GLY A 467 40.02 -1.12 -9.50
N LEU A 468 38.75 -1.26 -9.91
CA LEU A 468 38.17 -0.62 -11.11
C LEU A 468 37.67 0.81 -10.84
N GLY A 469 37.39 1.14 -9.57
CA GLY A 469 36.91 2.45 -9.12
C GLY A 469 35.41 2.49 -8.80
N ASP A 470 34.92 3.64 -8.32
CA ASP A 470 33.49 3.83 -8.02
C ASP A 470 32.71 4.15 -9.30
N HIS A 471 31.93 3.18 -9.78
CA HIS A 471 31.03 3.34 -10.91
C HIS A 471 29.56 3.57 -10.52
N THR A 472 29.25 3.81 -9.24
CA THR A 472 27.86 3.96 -8.74
C THR A 472 27.05 4.93 -9.59
N THR A 473 27.56 6.15 -9.85
CA THR A 473 26.83 7.18 -10.60
C THR A 473 26.55 6.76 -12.05
N ALA A 474 27.51 6.10 -12.71
CA ALA A 474 27.35 5.61 -14.08
C ALA A 474 26.37 4.45 -14.16
N VAL A 475 26.38 3.52 -13.18
CA VAL A 475 25.39 2.44 -13.13
C VAL A 475 24.00 3.00 -12.83
N LEU A 476 23.86 3.96 -11.91
CA LEU A 476 22.58 4.61 -11.60
C LEU A 476 21.98 5.36 -12.79
N SER A 477 22.78 5.97 -13.66
CA SER A 477 22.29 6.65 -14.86
C SER A 477 21.69 5.68 -15.89
N LEU A 478 22.09 4.39 -15.86
CA LEU A 478 21.54 3.32 -16.68
C LEU A 478 20.39 2.56 -15.99
N THR A 479 20.54 2.18 -14.73
CA THR A 479 19.54 1.35 -14.02
C THR A 479 18.26 2.09 -13.72
N ARG A 480 18.30 3.41 -13.42
CA ARG A 480 17.11 4.20 -13.10
C ARG A 480 16.16 4.36 -14.31
N PRO A 481 16.62 4.72 -15.54
CA PRO A 481 15.76 4.70 -16.73
C PRO A 481 15.21 3.30 -17.06
N ILE A 482 16.02 2.25 -16.97
CA ILE A 482 15.57 0.87 -17.21
C ILE A 482 14.46 0.49 -16.21
N ALA A 483 14.65 0.80 -14.92
CA ALA A 483 13.66 0.54 -13.88
C ALA A 483 12.35 1.31 -14.12
N ALA A 484 12.43 2.57 -14.56
CA ALA A 484 11.25 3.36 -14.96
C ALA A 484 10.52 2.78 -16.17
N LEU A 485 11.25 2.30 -17.20
CA LEU A 485 10.66 1.63 -18.37
C LEU A 485 9.97 0.31 -17.98
N VAL A 486 10.58 -0.49 -17.10
CA VAL A 486 9.98 -1.73 -16.59
C VAL A 486 8.73 -1.44 -15.75
N ALA A 487 8.75 -0.41 -14.88
CA ALA A 487 7.57 0.01 -14.13
C ALA A 487 6.44 0.49 -15.04
N GLY A 488 6.74 1.30 -16.05
CA GLY A 488 5.79 1.77 -17.06
C GLY A 488 5.21 0.62 -17.89
N PHE A 489 6.03 -0.35 -18.28
CA PHE A 489 5.58 -1.56 -18.95
C PHE A 489 4.63 -2.38 -18.07
N ILE A 490 4.96 -2.61 -16.79
CA ILE A 490 4.06 -3.31 -15.85
C ILE A 490 2.73 -2.56 -15.70
N ALA A 491 2.76 -1.23 -15.53
CA ALA A 491 1.53 -0.42 -15.47
C ALA A 491 0.69 -0.56 -16.75
N LEU A 492 1.31 -0.50 -17.93
CA LEU A 492 0.63 -0.72 -19.23
C LEU A 492 0.01 -2.12 -19.32
N ARG A 493 0.73 -3.16 -18.88
CA ARG A 493 0.21 -4.55 -18.82
C ARG A 493 -1.03 -4.65 -17.94
N MET A 494 -1.01 -3.99 -16.78
CA MET A 494 -2.13 -3.97 -15.86
C MET A 494 -3.32 -3.16 -16.44
N LEU A 495 -3.07 -2.05 -17.14
CA LEU A 495 -4.13 -1.26 -17.81
C LEU A 495 -4.84 -2.10 -18.88
N VAL A 496 -4.07 -2.82 -19.71
CA VAL A 496 -4.61 -3.75 -20.71
C VAL A 496 -5.36 -4.91 -20.06
N ALA A 497 -4.88 -5.47 -18.94
CA ALA A 497 -5.57 -6.52 -18.21
C ALA A 497 -6.95 -6.05 -17.68
N VAL A 498 -7.05 -4.81 -17.20
CA VAL A 498 -8.33 -4.20 -16.78
C VAL A 498 -9.26 -3.96 -17.97
N LEU A 499 -8.75 -3.43 -19.09
CA LEU A 499 -9.54 -3.22 -20.30
C LEU A 499 -10.13 -4.54 -20.84
N LYS A 500 -9.36 -5.63 -20.77
CA LYS A 500 -9.78 -6.99 -21.15
C LYS A 500 -10.58 -7.74 -20.07
N GLY A 501 -10.84 -7.12 -18.91
CA GLY A 501 -11.61 -7.75 -17.82
C GLY A 501 -10.90 -8.88 -17.07
N ARG A 502 -9.60 -9.08 -17.29
CA ARG A 502 -8.80 -10.16 -16.66
C ARG A 502 -8.31 -9.86 -15.25
N LEU A 503 -8.44 -8.61 -14.82
CA LEU A 503 -7.97 -8.13 -13.53
C LEU A 503 -8.86 -7.00 -13.03
N HIS A 504 -9.16 -7.01 -11.73
CA HIS A 504 -9.94 -5.94 -11.11
C HIS A 504 -9.13 -4.62 -11.06
N PRO A 505 -9.74 -3.44 -11.32
CA PRO A 505 -9.02 -2.16 -11.34
C PRO A 505 -8.20 -1.87 -10.07
N VAL A 506 -8.71 -2.27 -8.90
CA VAL A 506 -8.03 -2.08 -7.60
C VAL A 506 -6.77 -2.92 -7.48
N GLY A 507 -6.81 -4.19 -7.93
CA GLY A 507 -5.64 -5.07 -7.94
C GLY A 507 -4.58 -4.59 -8.94
N ALA A 508 -5.03 -4.19 -10.13
CA ALA A 508 -4.19 -3.60 -11.18
C ALA A 508 -3.47 -2.33 -10.72
N LEU A 509 -4.19 -1.43 -10.03
CA LEU A 509 -3.63 -0.24 -9.37
C LEU A 509 -2.57 -0.62 -8.34
N GLY A 510 -2.89 -1.53 -7.42
CA GLY A 510 -1.98 -1.92 -6.36
C GLY A 510 -0.70 -2.59 -6.84
N VAL A 511 -0.78 -3.45 -7.86
CA VAL A 511 0.42 -4.05 -8.48
C VAL A 511 1.26 -3.02 -9.23
N SER A 512 0.62 -2.05 -9.89
CA SER A 512 1.32 -1.00 -10.63
C SER A 512 2.01 0.00 -9.71
N LEU A 513 1.38 0.36 -8.59
CA LEU A 513 2.03 1.13 -7.53
C LEU A 513 3.12 0.32 -6.82
N GLY A 514 2.96 -0.99 -6.65
CA GLY A 514 4.01 -1.88 -6.16
C GLY A 514 5.25 -1.90 -7.06
N ALA A 515 5.05 -2.08 -8.36
CA ALA A 515 6.12 -2.00 -9.35
C ALA A 515 6.76 -0.61 -9.39
N LEU A 516 5.96 0.46 -9.41
CA LEU A 516 6.46 1.83 -9.34
C LEU A 516 7.34 2.04 -8.12
N VAL A 517 6.90 1.65 -6.93
CA VAL A 517 7.66 1.82 -5.68
C VAL A 517 8.96 1.01 -5.72
N LEU A 518 8.92 -0.30 -5.98
CA LEU A 518 10.12 -1.14 -5.97
C LEU A 518 11.20 -0.69 -6.98
N LEU A 519 10.76 -0.14 -8.12
CA LEU A 519 11.60 0.34 -9.20
C LEU A 519 11.85 1.86 -9.15
N PHE A 520 11.30 2.57 -8.16
CA PHE A 520 11.46 4.02 -8.04
C PHE A 520 12.93 4.35 -7.72
N PRO A 521 13.48 5.48 -8.20
CA PRO A 521 14.85 5.88 -7.87
C PRO A 521 15.12 6.01 -6.37
N VAL A 522 14.10 6.37 -5.56
CA VAL A 522 14.25 6.65 -4.12
C VAL A 522 13.02 6.18 -3.34
N VAL A 523 13.12 5.07 -2.63
CA VAL A 523 12.01 4.51 -1.84
C VAL A 523 12.13 4.94 -0.39
N GLN A 524 11.07 5.52 0.16
CA GLN A 524 10.96 5.78 1.60
C GLN A 524 10.01 4.77 2.27
N PRO A 525 10.13 4.51 3.59
CA PRO A 525 9.36 3.48 4.30
C PRO A 525 7.86 3.50 4.03
N TRP A 526 7.28 4.70 4.03
CA TRP A 526 5.86 4.93 3.87
C TRP A 526 5.38 4.81 2.42
N TYR A 527 6.28 4.78 1.42
CA TYR A 527 5.92 4.53 0.02
C TYR A 527 5.37 3.10 -0.17
N LEU A 528 5.75 2.15 0.69
CA LEU A 528 5.16 0.81 0.70
C LEU A 528 3.63 0.84 0.86
N LEU A 529 3.08 1.85 1.56
CA LEU A 529 1.62 2.02 1.72
C LEU A 529 0.91 2.36 0.40
N TRP A 530 1.59 2.92 -0.59
CA TRP A 530 1.01 3.20 -1.92
C TRP A 530 0.57 1.91 -2.61
N ALA A 531 1.35 0.83 -2.43
CA ALA A 531 1.04 -0.50 -2.94
C ALA A 531 0.17 -1.30 -1.96
N VAL A 532 0.56 -1.33 -0.68
CA VAL A 532 -0.10 -2.16 0.34
C VAL A 532 -1.56 -1.77 0.56
N THR A 533 -1.92 -0.48 0.50
CA THR A 533 -3.31 -0.07 0.75
C THR A 533 -4.29 -0.54 -0.34
N PRO A 534 -4.13 -0.29 -1.66
CA PRO A 534 -5.00 -0.89 -2.68
C PRO A 534 -4.87 -2.42 -2.74
N LEU A 535 -3.67 -3.00 -2.56
CA LEU A 535 -3.52 -4.45 -2.54
C LEU A 535 -4.21 -5.12 -1.34
N ALA A 536 -4.31 -4.47 -0.18
CA ALA A 536 -5.06 -5.01 0.95
C ALA A 536 -6.55 -5.20 0.65
N ALA A 537 -7.11 -4.40 -0.26
CA ALA A 537 -8.48 -4.56 -0.76
C ALA A 537 -8.63 -5.55 -1.92
N TRP A 538 -7.58 -6.26 -2.35
CA TRP A 538 -7.68 -7.20 -3.48
C TRP A 538 -6.88 -8.50 -3.29
N ALA A 539 -5.60 -8.41 -2.91
CA ALA A 539 -4.74 -9.57 -2.77
C ALA A 539 -4.93 -10.28 -1.41
N THR A 540 -5.35 -11.54 -1.48
CA THR A 540 -5.73 -12.36 -0.31
C THR A 540 -4.77 -13.51 -0.03
N THR A 541 -3.98 -13.94 -1.01
CA THR A 541 -3.14 -15.13 -0.90
C THR A 541 -1.84 -14.86 -0.13
N ARG A 542 -1.20 -15.93 0.38
CA ARG A 542 0.06 -15.82 1.15
C ARG A 542 1.21 -15.20 0.35
N ALA A 543 1.20 -15.35 -0.98
CA ALA A 543 2.23 -14.82 -1.87
C ALA A 543 2.34 -13.29 -1.76
N PHE A 544 1.22 -12.59 -1.55
CA PHE A 544 1.22 -11.16 -1.20
C PHE A 544 1.28 -10.94 0.32
N ARG A 545 0.36 -11.57 1.08
CA ARG A 545 0.19 -11.25 2.51
C ARG A 545 1.44 -11.54 3.33
N GLY A 546 2.13 -12.66 3.09
CA GLY A 546 3.36 -13.01 3.82
C GLY A 546 4.44 -11.93 3.70
N PRO A 547 4.93 -11.62 2.48
CA PRO A 547 5.88 -10.53 2.27
C PRO A 547 5.37 -9.18 2.79
N ALA A 548 4.11 -8.80 2.53
CA ALA A 548 3.56 -7.54 3.02
C ALA A 548 3.61 -7.43 4.55
N ILE A 549 3.33 -8.52 5.27
CA ILE A 549 3.42 -8.59 6.73
C ILE A 549 4.87 -8.48 7.20
N VAL A 550 5.78 -9.23 6.60
CA VAL A 550 7.20 -9.25 6.98
C VAL A 550 7.85 -7.88 6.74
N PHE A 551 7.70 -7.30 5.55
CA PHE A 551 8.22 -5.97 5.24
C PHE A 551 7.58 -4.89 6.11
N SER A 552 6.25 -4.89 6.30
CA SER A 552 5.60 -3.90 7.19
C SER A 552 6.14 -4.01 8.61
N SER A 553 6.35 -5.22 9.13
CA SER A 553 6.85 -5.44 10.50
C SER A 553 8.30 -4.99 10.66
N ILE A 554 9.19 -5.41 9.74
CA ILE A 554 10.63 -5.07 9.80
C ILE A 554 10.83 -3.56 9.63
N VAL A 555 10.28 -2.99 8.56
CA VAL A 555 10.46 -1.56 8.24
C VAL A 555 9.92 -0.68 9.37
N SER A 556 8.83 -1.07 10.03
CA SER A 556 8.28 -0.33 11.18
C SER A 556 9.16 -0.32 12.43
N VAL A 557 10.09 -1.26 12.58
CA VAL A 557 10.93 -1.40 13.79
C VAL A 557 12.35 -0.86 13.60
N ILE A 558 12.91 -0.91 12.39
CA ILE A 558 14.29 -0.45 12.13
C ILE A 558 14.46 1.09 12.10
N LEU A 559 13.36 1.84 12.10
CA LEU A 559 13.37 3.29 11.90
C LEU A 559 13.48 4.06 13.23
N MET A 560 14.40 5.01 13.27
CA MET A 560 14.65 5.83 14.45
C MET A 560 13.52 6.84 14.70
N PRO A 561 13.02 7.03 15.94
CA PRO A 561 11.81 7.81 16.18
C PRO A 561 11.97 9.32 15.97
N ASN A 562 13.19 9.85 15.92
CA ASN A 562 13.48 11.24 15.63
C ASN A 562 13.63 11.54 14.13
N GLY A 563 13.51 10.52 13.26
CA GLY A 563 13.75 10.62 11.82
C GLY A 563 15.20 10.96 11.45
N SER A 564 16.17 10.73 12.33
CA SER A 564 17.60 10.99 12.08
C SER A 564 18.50 9.94 12.73
N GLU A 565 19.80 10.21 12.67
CA GLU A 565 20.82 9.38 13.31
C GLU A 565 20.77 9.47 14.84
N TYR A 566 21.25 8.40 15.48
CA TYR A 566 21.58 8.26 16.89
C TYR A 566 22.98 7.68 17.00
N LEU A 567 23.67 7.89 18.12
CA LEU A 567 24.97 7.27 18.34
C LEU A 567 24.81 5.74 18.40
N PRO A 568 25.66 4.94 17.72
CA PRO A 568 25.45 3.48 17.59
C PRO A 568 25.26 2.75 18.92
N PHE A 569 25.98 3.15 19.98
CA PHE A 569 25.82 2.54 21.31
C PHE A 569 24.43 2.79 21.92
N GLN A 570 23.80 3.94 21.65
CA GLN A 570 22.45 4.24 22.14
C GLN A 570 21.42 3.35 21.45
N ILE A 571 21.60 3.12 20.14
CA ILE A 571 20.76 2.20 19.34
C ILE A 571 20.89 0.78 19.90
N VAL A 572 22.12 0.31 20.14
CA VAL A 572 22.37 -1.04 20.70
C VAL A 572 21.79 -1.18 22.11
N GLN A 573 22.03 -0.21 23.01
CA GLN A 573 21.47 -0.21 24.37
C GLN A 573 19.94 -0.24 24.35
N ALA A 574 19.31 0.63 23.53
CA ALA A 574 17.86 0.67 23.40
C ALA A 574 17.27 -0.61 22.78
N ALA A 575 17.95 -1.20 21.80
CA ALA A 575 17.55 -2.48 21.20
C ALA A 575 17.62 -3.63 22.22
N LEU A 576 18.73 -3.77 22.95
CA LEU A 576 18.90 -4.80 23.98
C LEU A 576 17.84 -4.68 25.09
N MET A 577 17.61 -3.46 25.60
CA MET A 577 16.59 -3.23 26.63
C MET A 577 15.16 -3.40 26.12
N THR A 578 14.90 -3.07 24.84
CA THR A 578 13.62 -3.36 24.18
C THR A 578 13.40 -4.87 24.07
N ILE A 579 14.40 -5.64 23.60
CA ILE A 579 14.32 -7.11 23.50
C ILE A 579 14.06 -7.73 24.88
N LEU A 580 14.78 -7.31 25.91
CA LEU A 580 14.59 -7.79 27.28
C LEU A 580 13.18 -7.48 27.80
N THR A 581 12.71 -6.25 27.61
CA THR A 581 11.40 -5.79 28.09
C THR A 581 10.27 -6.51 27.35
N ILE A 582 10.38 -6.67 26.03
CA ILE A 582 9.42 -7.44 25.21
C ILE A 582 9.43 -8.93 25.60
N GLY A 583 10.60 -9.51 25.93
CA GLY A 583 10.71 -10.88 26.45
C GLY A 583 9.99 -11.06 27.79
N ILE A 584 10.18 -10.12 28.72
CA ILE A 584 9.47 -10.09 30.00
C ILE A 584 7.96 -9.93 29.78
N LEU A 585 7.53 -8.98 28.95
CA LEU A 585 6.12 -8.76 28.62
C LEU A 585 5.49 -10.00 27.96
N PHE A 586 6.21 -10.69 27.08
CA PHE A 586 5.77 -11.95 26.48
C PHE A 586 5.55 -13.03 27.56
N LEU A 587 6.49 -13.20 28.49
CA LEU A 587 6.35 -14.16 29.61
C LEU A 587 5.16 -13.80 30.53
N LEU A 588 5.01 -12.53 30.91
CA LEU A 588 3.92 -12.05 31.75
C LEU A 588 2.54 -12.13 31.08
N THR A 589 2.48 -12.01 29.76
CA THR A 589 1.23 -12.05 28.99
C THR A 589 0.97 -13.41 28.32
N ARG A 590 1.81 -14.43 28.55
CA ARG A 590 1.73 -15.77 27.93
C ARG A 590 0.37 -16.46 28.05
N SER A 591 -0.38 -16.14 29.09
CA SER A 591 -1.73 -16.67 29.39
C SER A 591 -2.88 -15.71 29.07
N ARG A 592 -2.58 -14.44 28.71
CA ARG A 592 -3.58 -13.37 28.47
C ARG A 592 -3.68 -12.95 27.00
N LEU A 593 -2.62 -13.18 26.22
CA LEU A 593 -2.53 -12.90 24.80
C LEU A 593 -2.31 -14.21 24.02
N PRO A 594 -2.90 -14.38 22.82
CA PRO A 594 -2.84 -15.61 22.05
C PRO A 594 -1.51 -15.74 21.26
N TRP A 595 -0.39 -15.64 21.99
CA TRP A 595 0.96 -15.80 21.45
C TRP A 595 1.18 -17.20 20.86
N ARG A 596 0.70 -18.22 21.56
CA ARG A 596 0.74 -19.61 21.09
C ARG A 596 -0.38 -19.83 20.06
N GLY A 597 -0.07 -20.58 19.01
CA GLY A 597 -1.12 -21.19 18.19
C GLY A 597 -1.72 -22.35 18.98
N GLU A 598 -2.96 -22.24 19.44
CA GLU A 598 -3.68 -23.38 20.00
C GLU A 598 -3.90 -24.42 18.90
N THR A 599 -3.02 -25.42 18.87
CA THR A 599 -3.15 -26.64 18.08
C THR A 599 -4.09 -27.61 18.80
N GLY A 600 -5.37 -27.26 18.82
CA GLY A 600 -6.46 -28.10 19.29
C GLY A 600 -7.77 -27.64 18.65
N PRO A 601 -8.68 -28.55 18.29
CA PRO A 601 -10.05 -28.19 17.93
C PRO A 601 -10.81 -27.73 19.19
N PRO A 602 -11.89 -26.94 19.07
CA PRO A 602 -12.96 -26.98 20.06
C PRO A 602 -13.51 -28.41 20.11
N GLU A 603 -13.91 -28.88 21.28
CA GLU A 603 -14.42 -30.25 21.45
C GLU A 603 -15.52 -30.59 20.43
N PRO A 604 -15.44 -31.74 19.73
CA PRO A 604 -16.55 -32.24 18.93
C PRO A 604 -17.65 -32.77 19.89
N GLY A 605 -18.53 -31.88 20.36
CA GLY A 605 -19.38 -32.23 21.50
C GLY A 605 -20.56 -31.32 21.86
N ARG A 606 -21.12 -30.53 20.93
CA ARG A 606 -22.52 -30.08 21.06
C ARG A 606 -23.26 -30.18 19.73
N PRO A 607 -24.30 -31.05 19.60
CA PRO A 607 -25.06 -31.17 18.36
C PRO A 607 -25.84 -29.88 18.08
N VAL A 608 -25.97 -29.54 16.79
CA VAL A 608 -26.70 -28.37 16.28
C VAL A 608 -28.20 -28.71 16.22
N GLY A 609 -28.77 -29.09 17.36
CA GLY A 609 -30.07 -29.77 17.43
C GLY A 609 -30.81 -29.58 18.74
N GLU A 610 -30.91 -28.33 19.22
CA GLU A 610 -31.80 -27.98 20.34
C GLU A 610 -32.33 -26.54 20.23
N TYR A 611 -32.88 -26.21 19.05
CA TYR A 611 -33.75 -25.05 18.83
C TYR A 611 -34.97 -25.47 18.00
N ALA A 612 -35.68 -26.51 18.46
CA ALA A 612 -36.94 -26.96 17.86
C ALA A 612 -37.83 -27.64 18.93
N GLY A 613 -38.86 -26.91 19.40
CA GLY A 613 -39.88 -27.40 20.34
C GLY A 613 -39.42 -27.39 21.82
N SER A 614 -40.13 -26.81 22.78
CA SER A 614 -41.59 -26.66 22.86
C SER A 614 -42.00 -25.63 23.93
N SER A 615 -43.22 -25.10 23.77
CA SER A 615 -43.97 -24.22 24.69
C SER A 615 -43.46 -22.78 24.86
#